data_AF-A0A562SH62-F1
#
_entry.id   AF-A0A562SH62-F1
#
_cell.length_a   1.000
_cell.length_b   1.000
_cell.length_c   1.000
_cell.angle_alpha   90.00
_cell.angle_beta   90.00
_cell.angle_gamma   90.00
#
_symmetry.space_group_name_H-M   'P 1'
#
loop_
_entity.id
_entity.type
_entity.pdbx_description
1 polymer ?
#
loop_
_entity_poly.entity_id
_entity_poly.type
_entity_poly.pdbx_seq_one_letter_code
_entity_poly.pdbx_strand_id
1 'polypeptide(L)'
;METLLSIEILRRIKADPKYYADRTSFHHNYELLERFWRERYENKDNAFSLFIREFGADLWQIRGIQKLATQFASIECVGSSNYDDFTQTQDLAKATMYLRYFSLLFKKNSPKCSEIGCRHFKQGLGYCTKANGRKWTKKDHPYSSFNALMVIIRQVRNNLFHGSKFSIESTQYLRDKKLITLSARTTQIIIDNLSKIVWKHYR
;
A
#
# COMPACT_ATOMS: atom_id res chain seq x y z
N MET A 1 10.85 -8.23 27.78
CA MET A 1 10.60 -9.21 26.70
C MET A 1 10.49 -8.51 25.33
N GLU A 2 9.71 -7.44 25.22
CA GLU A 2 9.54 -6.65 23.98
C GLU A 2 10.83 -6.03 23.42
N THR A 3 11.77 -5.62 24.29
CA THR A 3 13.07 -5.07 23.89
C THR A 3 13.94 -6.10 23.16
N LEU A 4 13.95 -7.36 23.63
CA LEU A 4 14.74 -8.43 23.02
C LEU A 4 14.15 -8.86 21.66
N LEU A 5 12.81 -8.91 21.56
CA LEU A 5 12.11 -9.17 20.31
C LEU A 5 12.40 -8.09 19.27
N SER A 6 12.39 -6.82 19.67
CA SER A 6 12.71 -5.69 18.80
C SER A 6 14.15 -5.73 18.32
N ILE A 7 15.10 -6.08 19.20
CA ILE A 7 16.52 -6.23 18.86
C ILE A 7 16.72 -7.35 17.83
N GLU A 8 16.09 -8.51 18.00
CA GLU A 8 16.22 -9.63 17.06
C GLU A 8 15.62 -9.30 15.68
N ILE A 9 14.50 -8.58 15.65
CA ILE A 9 13.90 -8.11 14.40
C ILE A 9 14.83 -7.14 13.69
N LEU A 10 15.39 -6.18 14.40
CA LEU A 10 16.35 -5.23 13.83
C LEU A 10 17.61 -5.95 13.35
N ARG A 11 18.09 -6.97 14.06
CA ARG A 11 19.21 -7.81 13.64
C ARG A 11 18.91 -8.54 12.33
N ARG A 12 17.73 -9.18 12.22
CA ARG A 12 17.29 -9.84 11.00
C ARG A 12 17.15 -8.88 9.82
N ILE A 13 16.61 -7.67 10.06
CA ILE A 13 16.51 -6.63 9.03
C ILE A 13 17.91 -6.21 8.55
N LYS A 14 18.84 -5.94 9.48
CA LYS A 14 20.21 -5.52 9.14
C LYS A 14 21.01 -6.63 8.44
N ALA A 15 20.72 -7.89 8.75
CA ALA A 15 21.32 -9.05 8.09
C ALA A 15 20.81 -9.28 6.65
N ASP A 16 19.79 -8.53 6.21
CA ASP A 16 19.24 -8.57 4.86
C ASP A 16 19.42 -7.20 4.18
N PRO A 17 20.57 -6.95 3.52
CA PRO A 17 20.91 -5.62 3.01
C PRO A 17 19.88 -5.06 2.04
N LYS A 18 19.26 -5.92 1.23
CA LYS A 18 18.22 -5.53 0.28
C LYS A 18 16.96 -5.10 1.00
N TYR A 19 16.51 -5.87 1.98
CA TYR A 19 15.33 -5.51 2.75
C TYR A 19 15.55 -4.22 3.54
N TYR A 20 16.73 -4.06 4.13
CA TYR A 20 17.12 -2.82 4.81
C TYR A 20 17.09 -1.62 3.86
N ALA A 21 17.66 -1.73 2.66
CA ALA A 21 17.61 -0.68 1.65
C ALA A 21 16.18 -0.35 1.23
N ASP A 22 15.34 -1.35 0.94
CA ASP A 22 13.93 -1.13 0.58
C ASP A 22 13.16 -0.42 1.72
N ARG A 23 13.45 -0.73 2.99
CA ARG A 23 12.87 -0.03 4.15
C ARG A 23 13.26 1.44 4.20
N THR A 24 14.56 1.73 4.09
CA THR A 24 15.09 3.09 4.14
C THR A 24 14.53 3.92 2.99
N SER A 25 14.56 3.39 1.76
CA SER A 25 13.99 4.06 0.59
C SER A 25 12.50 4.30 0.74
N PHE A 26 11.73 3.32 1.20
CA PHE A 26 10.29 3.52 1.40
C PHE A 26 9.99 4.61 2.43
N HIS A 27 10.69 4.60 3.57
CA HIS A 27 10.51 5.60 4.61
C HIS A 27 10.77 7.01 4.06
N HIS A 28 11.96 7.21 3.48
CA HIS A 28 12.36 8.49 2.92
C HIS A 28 11.43 8.97 1.79
N ASN A 29 11.09 8.08 0.85
CA ASN A 29 10.23 8.42 -0.27
C ASN A 29 8.83 8.82 0.20
N TYR A 30 8.28 8.11 1.19
CA TYR A 30 6.96 8.47 1.72
C TYR A 30 6.99 9.81 2.45
N GLU A 31 8.05 10.12 3.20
CA GLU A 31 8.22 11.43 3.85
C GLU A 31 8.31 12.58 2.86
N LEU A 32 9.07 12.41 1.77
CA LEU A 32 9.14 13.40 0.70
C LEU A 32 7.78 13.66 0.05
N LEU A 33 7.03 12.60 -0.24
CA LEU A 33 5.68 12.73 -0.78
C LEU A 33 4.73 13.38 0.24
N GLU A 34 4.85 13.02 1.52
CA GLU A 34 4.03 13.61 2.58
C GLU A 34 4.27 15.09 2.76
N ARG A 35 5.54 15.48 2.76
CA ARG A 35 5.94 16.89 2.75
C ARG A 35 5.37 17.61 1.53
N PHE A 36 5.52 17.04 0.34
CA PHE A 36 5.02 17.64 -0.90
C PHE A 36 3.51 17.94 -0.83
N TRP A 37 2.66 16.96 -0.51
CA TRP A 37 1.22 17.23 -0.49
C TRP A 37 0.80 18.11 0.68
N ARG A 38 1.48 18.04 1.83
CA ARG A 38 1.20 18.95 2.95
C ARG A 38 1.53 20.39 2.61
N GLU A 39 2.71 20.65 2.06
CA GLU A 39 3.11 22.02 1.67
C GLU A 39 2.21 22.55 0.55
N ARG A 40 1.95 21.74 -0.48
CA ARG A 40 1.10 22.11 -1.62
C ARG A 40 -0.32 22.50 -1.24
N TYR A 41 -0.91 21.82 -0.27
CA TYR A 41 -2.29 22.06 0.15
C TYR A 41 -2.37 22.70 1.53
N GLU A 42 -1.38 23.51 1.91
CA GLU A 42 -1.41 24.38 3.09
C GLU A 42 -1.69 23.61 4.39
N ASN A 43 -1.13 22.41 4.54
CA ASN A 43 -1.30 21.52 5.69
C ASN A 43 -2.75 21.10 5.99
N LYS A 44 -3.65 21.16 4.99
CA LYS A 44 -5.03 20.68 5.15
C LYS A 44 -5.06 19.20 5.57
N ASP A 45 -5.98 18.86 6.47
CA ASP A 45 -6.16 17.47 6.95
C ASP A 45 -6.45 16.47 5.82
N ASN A 46 -7.05 16.95 4.73
CA ASN A 46 -7.37 16.17 3.55
C ASN A 46 -6.31 16.27 2.43
N ALA A 47 -5.12 16.81 2.69
CA ALA A 47 -4.04 17.02 1.70
C ALA A 47 -3.71 15.76 0.89
N PHE A 48 -3.68 14.58 1.54
CA PHE A 48 -3.51 13.30 0.86
C PHE A 48 -4.61 13.00 -0.17
N SER A 49 -5.87 13.27 0.18
CA SER A 49 -7.00 13.08 -0.71
C SER A 49 -7.01 14.10 -1.85
N LEU A 50 -6.57 15.34 -1.58
CA LEU A 50 -6.41 16.38 -2.60
C LEU A 50 -5.32 15.98 -3.62
N PHE A 51 -4.17 15.51 -3.15
CA PHE A 51 -3.08 14.97 -3.98
C PHE A 51 -3.58 13.89 -4.93
N ILE A 52 -4.30 12.91 -4.40
CA ILE A 52 -4.82 11.79 -5.18
C ILE A 52 -5.84 12.27 -6.21
N ARG A 53 -6.72 13.19 -5.83
CA ARG A 53 -7.72 13.74 -6.74
C ARG A 53 -7.09 14.50 -7.90
N GLU A 54 -6.02 15.24 -7.63
CA GLU A 54 -5.34 16.06 -8.63
C GLU A 54 -4.44 15.22 -9.56
N PHE A 55 -3.54 14.41 -9.00
CA PHE A 55 -2.50 13.74 -9.78
C PHE A 55 -2.74 12.24 -9.98
N GLY A 56 -3.69 11.66 -9.26
CA GLY A 56 -3.86 10.21 -9.22
C GLY A 56 -4.24 9.60 -10.56
N ALA A 57 -4.95 10.32 -11.42
CA ALA A 57 -5.29 9.85 -12.75
C ALA A 57 -4.05 9.71 -13.65
N ASP A 58 -3.15 10.70 -13.67
CA ASP A 58 -1.91 10.66 -14.45
C ASP A 58 -0.92 9.63 -13.89
N LEU A 59 -0.76 9.60 -12.55
CA LEU A 59 0.09 8.61 -11.89
C LEU A 59 -0.39 7.19 -12.18
N TRP A 60 -1.71 6.94 -12.23
CA TRP A 60 -2.24 5.63 -12.57
C TRP A 60 -1.88 5.16 -13.98
N GLN A 61 -1.64 6.07 -14.93
CA GLN A 61 -1.26 5.70 -16.30
C GLN A 61 0.18 5.17 -16.40
N ILE A 62 0.99 5.35 -15.36
CA ILE A 62 2.36 4.83 -15.35
C ILE A 62 2.32 3.31 -15.25
N ARG A 63 2.72 2.62 -16.33
CA ARG A 63 2.73 1.15 -16.42
C ARG A 63 3.45 0.48 -15.25
N GLY A 64 4.51 1.09 -14.74
CA GLY A 64 5.24 0.61 -13.56
C GLY A 64 4.38 0.56 -12.30
N ILE A 65 3.54 1.59 -12.08
CA ILE A 65 2.60 1.64 -10.95
C ILE A 65 1.54 0.55 -11.10
N GLN A 66 0.95 0.39 -12.28
CA GLN A 66 -0.04 -0.66 -12.54
C GLN A 66 0.55 -2.07 -12.29
N LYS A 67 1.79 -2.34 -12.75
CA LYS A 67 2.48 -3.61 -12.50
C LYS A 67 2.70 -3.89 -11.03
N LEU A 68 3.02 -2.87 -10.23
CA LEU A 68 3.17 -3.02 -8.78
C LEU A 68 1.80 -3.18 -8.09
N ALA A 69 0.78 -2.45 -8.55
CA ALA A 69 -0.59 -2.62 -8.06
C ALA A 69 -1.12 -4.04 -8.32
N THR A 70 -0.80 -4.66 -9.46
CA THR A 70 -1.13 -6.08 -9.72
C THR A 70 -0.52 -6.97 -8.65
N GLN A 71 0.74 -6.74 -8.24
CA GLN A 71 1.38 -7.51 -7.18
C GLN A 71 0.74 -7.28 -5.81
N PHE A 72 0.32 -6.06 -5.48
CA PHE A 72 -0.46 -5.79 -4.27
C PHE A 72 -1.83 -6.50 -4.29
N ALA A 73 -2.50 -6.53 -5.43
CA ALA A 73 -3.80 -7.19 -5.58
C ALA A 73 -3.71 -8.73 -5.51
N SER A 74 -2.53 -9.30 -5.80
CA SER A 74 -2.25 -10.75 -5.79
C SER A 74 -1.80 -11.30 -4.43
N ILE A 75 -1.69 -10.47 -3.40
CA ILE A 75 -1.32 -10.91 -2.05
C ILE A 75 -2.48 -10.75 -1.06
N GLU A 76 -2.30 -11.30 0.14
CA GLU A 76 -3.22 -11.13 1.26
C GLU A 76 -3.39 -9.64 1.65
N CYS A 77 -4.62 -9.23 1.93
CA CYS A 77 -4.96 -7.88 2.40
C CYS A 77 -4.06 -7.40 3.55
N VAL A 78 -3.58 -6.17 3.46
CA VAL A 78 -2.79 -5.52 4.51
C VAL A 78 -3.63 -5.37 5.78
N GLY A 79 -3.04 -5.80 6.88
CA GLY A 79 -3.61 -5.64 8.21
C GLY A 79 -3.57 -4.22 8.71
N SER A 80 -4.28 -3.93 9.79
CA SER A 80 -4.19 -2.65 10.49
C SER A 80 -3.30 -2.76 11.73
N SER A 81 -2.60 -1.66 12.01
CA SER A 81 -1.84 -1.45 13.24
C SER A 81 -2.73 -1.47 14.49
N ASN A 82 -4.04 -1.32 14.33
CA ASN A 82 -4.99 -1.25 15.44
C ASN A 82 -5.42 -2.63 15.96
N TYR A 83 -5.00 -3.73 15.30
CA TYR A 83 -5.34 -5.11 15.72
C TYR A 83 -4.08 -5.97 15.85
N ASP A 84 -3.98 -6.77 16.90
CA ASP A 84 -2.75 -7.50 17.27
C ASP A 84 -2.44 -8.68 16.36
N ASP A 85 -3.46 -9.24 15.74
CA ASP A 85 -3.37 -10.31 14.75
C ASP A 85 -3.11 -9.79 13.32
N PHE A 86 -2.90 -8.48 13.14
CA PHE A 86 -2.82 -7.83 11.83
C PHE A 86 -4.07 -8.03 10.98
N THR A 87 -5.26 -8.10 11.59
CA THR A 87 -6.54 -8.09 10.87
C THR A 87 -6.72 -6.82 10.03
N GLN A 88 -7.28 -6.96 8.82
CA GLN A 88 -7.60 -5.82 7.96
C GLN A 88 -8.87 -5.09 8.44
N THR A 89 -8.88 -3.77 8.34
CA THR A 89 -10.13 -3.00 8.45
C THR A 89 -11.02 -3.26 7.22
N GLN A 90 -12.31 -2.92 7.35
CA GLN A 90 -13.23 -3.00 6.23
C GLN A 90 -12.77 -2.16 5.04
N ASP A 91 -12.21 -0.97 5.27
CA ASP A 91 -11.75 -0.09 4.19
C ASP A 91 -10.52 -0.62 3.46
N LEU A 92 -9.57 -1.23 4.17
CA LEU A 92 -8.43 -1.91 3.55
C LEU A 92 -8.87 -3.09 2.70
N ALA A 93 -9.88 -3.84 3.17
CA ALA A 93 -10.49 -4.90 2.39
C ALA A 93 -11.16 -4.33 1.13
N LYS A 94 -11.95 -3.25 1.23
CA LYS A 94 -12.57 -2.58 0.07
C LYS A 94 -11.53 -2.13 -0.94
N ALA A 95 -10.46 -1.44 -0.51
CA ALA A 95 -9.38 -0.98 -1.37
C ALA A 95 -8.68 -2.15 -2.09
N THR A 96 -8.35 -3.21 -1.35
CA THR A 96 -7.67 -4.38 -1.92
C THR A 96 -8.57 -5.10 -2.94
N MET A 97 -9.85 -5.27 -2.62
CA MET A 97 -10.82 -5.88 -3.54
C MET A 97 -11.11 -4.98 -4.74
N TYR A 98 -11.04 -3.65 -4.58
CA TYR A 98 -11.16 -2.71 -5.71
C TYR A 98 -10.03 -2.89 -6.71
N LEU A 99 -8.77 -2.89 -6.25
CA LEU A 99 -7.62 -3.19 -7.11
C LEU A 99 -7.77 -4.53 -7.81
N ARG A 100 -8.23 -5.54 -7.08
CA ARG A 100 -8.37 -6.91 -7.60
C ARG A 100 -9.43 -7.04 -8.69
N TYR A 101 -10.60 -6.42 -8.51
CA TYR A 101 -11.76 -6.70 -9.35
C TYR A 101 -12.16 -5.58 -10.30
N PHE A 102 -11.74 -4.33 -10.05
CA PHE A 102 -12.28 -3.14 -10.74
C PHE A 102 -11.20 -2.23 -11.36
N SER A 103 -9.92 -2.40 -11.02
CA SER A 103 -8.83 -1.57 -11.56
C SER A 103 -8.21 -2.06 -12.88
N LEU A 104 -8.86 -3.01 -13.59
CA LEU A 104 -8.40 -3.58 -14.87
C LEU A 104 -6.94 -4.09 -14.87
N LEU A 105 -6.43 -4.51 -13.71
CA LEU A 105 -5.03 -4.94 -13.54
C LEU A 105 -4.73 -6.33 -14.10
N PHE A 106 -5.76 -7.13 -14.35
CA PHE A 106 -5.65 -8.52 -14.80
C PHE A 106 -6.26 -8.65 -16.19
N LYS A 107 -5.48 -9.16 -17.15
CA LYS A 107 -5.95 -9.38 -18.54
C LYS A 107 -7.01 -10.49 -18.66
N LYS A 108 -7.08 -11.39 -17.68
CA LYS A 108 -8.03 -12.52 -17.62
C LYS A 108 -8.86 -12.41 -16.33
N ASN A 109 -9.12 -13.55 -15.67
CA ASN A 109 -9.73 -13.61 -14.36
C ASN A 109 -8.77 -13.04 -13.31
N SER A 110 -9.31 -12.19 -12.45
CA SER A 110 -8.64 -11.78 -11.22
C SER A 110 -8.47 -12.99 -10.30
N PRO A 111 -7.38 -13.05 -9.52
CA PRO A 111 -7.14 -14.15 -8.59
C PRO A 111 -8.31 -14.24 -7.60
N LYS A 112 -8.84 -15.44 -7.38
CA LYS A 112 -9.86 -15.64 -6.33
C LYS A 112 -9.20 -15.51 -4.97
N CYS A 113 -9.94 -15.03 -3.96
CA CYS A 113 -9.43 -15.01 -2.59
C CYS A 113 -8.99 -16.41 -2.10
N SER A 114 -9.61 -17.48 -2.61
CA SER A 114 -9.24 -18.88 -2.34
C SER A 114 -7.89 -19.30 -2.94
N GLU A 115 -7.40 -18.59 -3.96
CA GLU A 115 -6.12 -18.85 -4.63
C GLU A 115 -4.97 -18.04 -4.00
N ILE A 116 -5.30 -17.14 -3.07
CA ILE A 116 -4.34 -16.31 -2.36
C ILE A 116 -4.18 -16.90 -0.97
N GLY A 117 -2.95 -17.29 -0.63
CA GLY A 117 -2.59 -17.68 0.74
C GLY A 117 -2.94 -16.55 1.70
N CYS A 118 -4.07 -16.69 2.39
CA CYS A 118 -4.66 -15.71 3.29
C CYS A 118 -4.98 -16.43 4.59
N ARG A 119 -4.60 -15.82 5.71
CA ARG A 119 -4.77 -16.43 7.03
C ARG A 119 -6.26 -16.57 7.37
N HIS A 120 -6.62 -17.71 7.96
CA HIS A 120 -8.02 -18.09 8.18
C HIS A 120 -8.84 -17.03 8.93
N PHE A 121 -8.28 -16.40 9.98
CA PHE A 121 -9.00 -15.37 10.73
C PHE A 121 -9.42 -14.17 9.87
N LYS A 122 -8.61 -13.80 8.87
CA LYS A 122 -8.94 -12.71 7.93
C LYS A 122 -10.04 -13.09 6.96
N GLN A 123 -10.09 -14.35 6.54
CA GLN A 123 -11.11 -14.89 5.66
C GLN A 123 -12.47 -14.92 6.36
N GLY A 124 -12.48 -15.32 7.64
CA GLY A 124 -13.70 -15.43 8.46
C GLY A 124 -14.49 -14.14 8.65
N LEU A 125 -13.87 -12.97 8.42
CA LEU A 125 -14.54 -11.66 8.54
C LEU A 125 -15.51 -11.34 7.39
N GLY A 126 -15.43 -12.05 6.27
CA GLY A 126 -16.33 -11.83 5.12
C GLY A 126 -16.13 -10.49 4.39
N TYR A 127 -15.07 -9.73 4.68
CA TYR A 127 -14.83 -8.44 4.04
C TYR A 127 -14.25 -8.54 2.62
N CYS A 128 -13.49 -9.60 2.33
CA CYS A 128 -12.73 -9.76 1.10
C CYS A 128 -13.59 -10.30 -0.05
N THR A 129 -14.61 -9.54 -0.46
CA THR A 129 -15.55 -9.90 -1.53
C THR A 129 -15.55 -8.88 -2.67
N LYS A 130 -15.90 -9.33 -3.88
CA LYS A 130 -16.12 -8.45 -5.04
C LYS A 130 -17.18 -7.37 -4.74
N ALA A 131 -18.21 -7.71 -3.97
CA ALA A 131 -19.26 -6.77 -3.56
C ALA A 131 -18.71 -5.62 -2.70
N ASN A 132 -17.81 -5.90 -1.76
CA ASN A 132 -17.15 -4.86 -0.98
C ASN A 132 -16.18 -4.02 -1.81
N GLY A 133 -15.47 -4.62 -2.76
CA GLY A 133 -14.64 -3.87 -3.71
C GLY A 133 -15.44 -2.80 -4.47
N ARG A 134 -16.67 -3.11 -4.89
CA ARG A 134 -17.56 -2.16 -5.58
C ARG A 134 -17.95 -0.93 -4.72
N LYS A 135 -17.83 -1.02 -3.40
CA LYS A 135 -18.12 0.08 -2.46
C LYS A 135 -16.94 1.06 -2.32
N TRP A 136 -15.81 0.81 -2.99
CA TRP A 136 -14.66 1.71 -2.96
C TRP A 136 -14.86 2.94 -3.87
N THR A 137 -15.29 4.05 -3.28
CA THR A 137 -15.45 5.39 -3.90
C THR A 137 -16.34 5.43 -5.16
N LYS A 138 -16.45 6.61 -5.81
CA LYS A 138 -17.23 6.78 -7.05
C LYS A 138 -16.67 5.86 -8.14
N LYS A 139 -17.56 5.15 -8.84
CA LYS A 139 -17.26 4.10 -9.82
C LYS A 139 -16.20 4.54 -10.85
N ASP A 140 -15.30 3.62 -11.18
CA ASP A 140 -14.52 3.53 -12.42
C ASP A 140 -13.69 4.77 -12.83
N HIS A 141 -13.18 5.55 -11.87
CA HIS A 141 -12.24 6.62 -12.18
C HIS A 141 -10.78 6.16 -11.99
N PRO A 142 -9.85 6.49 -12.91
CA PRO A 142 -8.41 6.24 -12.73
C PRO A 142 -7.82 6.67 -11.38
N TYR A 143 -8.26 7.81 -10.80
CA TYR A 143 -7.83 8.23 -9.48
C TYR A 143 -8.29 7.25 -8.38
N SER A 144 -9.44 6.57 -8.53
CA SER A 144 -9.97 5.61 -7.54
C SER A 144 -9.05 4.39 -7.41
N SER A 145 -8.46 3.95 -8.52
CA SER A 145 -7.47 2.85 -8.53
C SER A 145 -6.17 3.28 -7.87
N PHE A 146 -5.66 4.46 -8.22
CA PHE A 146 -4.50 5.02 -7.54
C PHE A 146 -4.74 5.26 -6.05
N ASN A 147 -5.94 5.72 -5.67
CA ASN A 147 -6.37 5.90 -4.29
C ASN A 147 -6.32 4.59 -3.51
N ALA A 148 -6.87 3.51 -4.08
CA ALA A 148 -6.85 2.19 -3.46
C ALA A 148 -5.41 1.74 -3.16
N LEU A 149 -4.51 1.91 -4.14
CA LEU A 149 -3.09 1.58 -3.98
C LEU A 149 -2.43 2.42 -2.89
N MET A 150 -2.63 3.75 -2.91
CA MET A 150 -2.00 4.65 -1.95
C MET A 150 -2.52 4.46 -0.52
N VAL A 151 -3.79 4.10 -0.34
CA VAL A 151 -4.33 3.75 0.98
C VAL A 151 -3.69 2.47 1.52
N ILE A 152 -3.49 1.46 0.67
CA ILE A 152 -2.77 0.24 1.06
C ILE A 152 -1.32 0.57 1.44
N ILE A 153 -0.61 1.36 0.63
CA ILE A 153 0.77 1.76 0.91
C ILE A 153 0.88 2.57 2.21
N ARG A 154 -0.04 3.51 2.44
CA ARG A 154 -0.13 4.28 3.70
C ARG A 154 -0.31 3.35 4.90
N GLN A 155 -1.12 2.30 4.78
CA GLN A 155 -1.27 1.33 5.86
C GLN A 155 0.01 0.53 6.10
N VAL A 156 0.74 0.13 5.05
CA VAL A 156 2.05 -0.51 5.20
C VAL A 156 2.98 0.40 6.00
N ARG A 157 3.03 1.70 5.68
CA ARG A 157 3.80 2.71 6.43
C ARG A 157 3.34 2.78 7.90
N ASN A 158 2.04 2.90 8.14
CA ASN A 158 1.51 3.01 9.50
C ASN A 158 1.85 1.78 10.37
N ASN A 159 1.71 0.57 9.83
CA ASN A 159 2.05 -0.67 10.56
C ASN A 159 3.52 -0.70 11.00
N LEU A 160 4.42 -0.24 10.13
CA LEU A 160 5.84 -0.51 10.24
C LEU A 160 6.67 0.63 10.82
N PHE A 161 6.14 1.86 10.83
CA PHE A 161 6.86 3.03 11.36
C PHE A 161 6.13 3.69 12.55
N HIS A 162 4.81 3.49 12.69
CA HIS A 162 4.03 4.08 13.78
C HIS A 162 3.42 3.06 14.72
N GLY A 163 3.03 1.89 14.20
CA GLY A 163 2.44 0.81 14.99
C GLY A 163 3.45 -0.13 15.65
N SER A 164 4.75 0.00 15.32
CA SER A 164 5.82 -0.90 15.78
C SER A 164 5.50 -2.40 15.62
N LYS A 165 4.60 -2.75 14.69
CA LYS A 165 4.11 -4.13 14.53
C LYS A 165 5.05 -4.88 13.62
N PHE A 166 6.02 -5.52 14.25
CA PHE A 166 6.95 -6.44 13.60
C PHE A 166 6.75 -7.84 14.16
N SER A 167 6.92 -8.84 13.31
CA SER A 167 6.89 -10.23 13.72
C SER A 167 8.18 -10.93 13.33
N ILE A 168 8.70 -11.77 14.23
CA ILE A 168 9.77 -12.73 13.92
C ILE A 168 9.22 -14.00 13.24
N GLU A 169 7.89 -14.19 13.28
CA GLU A 169 7.23 -15.30 12.60
C GLU A 169 7.47 -15.17 11.09
N SER A 170 8.02 -16.22 10.51
CA SER A 170 8.61 -16.19 9.16
C SER A 170 7.61 -15.79 8.09
N THR A 171 6.35 -16.24 8.18
CA THR A 171 5.30 -15.93 7.20
C THR A 171 4.97 -14.45 7.19
N GLN A 172 4.71 -13.86 8.36
CA GLN A 172 4.45 -12.44 8.50
C GLN A 172 5.68 -11.60 8.13
N TYR A 173 6.88 -12.02 8.54
CA TYR A 173 8.13 -11.33 8.20
C TYR A 173 8.38 -11.26 6.69
N LEU A 174 8.27 -12.39 5.98
CA LEU A 174 8.47 -12.45 4.52
C LEU A 174 7.41 -11.64 3.78
N ARG A 175 6.17 -11.65 4.28
CA ARG A 175 5.07 -10.85 3.75
C ARG A 175 5.34 -9.35 3.91
N ASP A 176 5.76 -8.91 5.09
CA ASP A 176 6.10 -7.50 5.33
C ASP A 176 7.29 -7.06 4.49
N LYS A 177 8.30 -7.92 4.33
CA LYS A 177 9.40 -7.70 3.40
C LYS A 177 8.90 -7.46 1.98
N LYS A 178 8.00 -8.31 1.48
CA LYS A 178 7.41 -8.15 0.15
C LYS A 178 6.62 -6.84 0.04
N LEU A 179 5.80 -6.50 1.03
CA LEU A 179 5.01 -5.26 1.04
C LEU A 179 5.90 -4.03 1.01
N ILE A 180 6.95 -3.99 1.83
CA ILE A 180 7.91 -2.88 1.84
C ILE A 180 8.60 -2.75 0.49
N THR A 181 9.07 -3.86 -0.08
CA THR A 181 9.72 -3.85 -1.40
C THR A 181 8.80 -3.24 -2.46
N LEU A 182 7.51 -3.61 -2.44
CA LEU A 182 6.53 -3.07 -3.38
C LEU A 182 6.26 -1.58 -3.12
N SER A 183 6.10 -1.18 -1.86
CA SER A 183 5.87 0.22 -1.48
C SER A 183 7.05 1.13 -1.81
N ALA A 184 8.29 0.68 -1.56
CA ALA A 184 9.52 1.40 -1.91
C ALA A 184 9.57 1.69 -3.40
N ARG A 185 9.33 0.66 -4.23
CA ARG A 185 9.33 0.78 -5.69
C ARG A 185 8.21 1.68 -6.20
N THR A 186 7.00 1.57 -5.63
CA THR A 186 5.88 2.41 -6.06
C THR A 186 6.15 3.88 -5.74
N THR A 187 6.59 4.17 -4.51
CA THR A 187 6.88 5.55 -4.08
C THR A 187 8.06 6.15 -4.86
N GLN A 188 9.08 5.36 -5.20
CA GLN A 188 10.15 5.81 -6.09
C GLN A 188 9.62 6.24 -7.46
N ILE A 189 8.78 5.41 -8.10
CA ILE A 189 8.20 5.73 -9.41
C ILE A 189 7.35 7.01 -9.32
N ILE A 190 6.62 7.22 -8.22
CA ILE A 190 5.85 8.46 -8.02
C ILE A 190 6.80 9.66 -7.99
N ILE A 191 7.86 9.62 -7.17
CA ILE A 191 8.84 10.72 -7.06
C ILE A 191 9.49 11.03 -8.42
N ASP A 192 9.96 10.00 -9.13
CA ASP A 192 10.66 10.14 -10.42
C ASP A 192 9.79 10.80 -11.51
N ASN A 193 8.46 10.73 -11.37
CA ASN A 193 7.50 11.26 -12.33
C ASN A 193 6.75 12.50 -11.83
N LEU A 194 6.84 12.82 -10.54
CA LEU A 194 6.01 13.86 -9.91
C LEU A 194 6.28 15.23 -10.53
N SER A 195 7.55 15.60 -10.73
CA SER A 195 7.91 16.88 -11.35
C SER A 195 7.28 17.03 -12.73
N LYS A 196 7.40 16.02 -13.59
CA LYS A 196 6.84 16.02 -14.95
C LYS A 196 5.31 16.16 -14.95
N ILE A 197 4.64 15.49 -14.02
CA ILE A 197 3.18 15.56 -13.88
C ILE A 197 2.76 16.94 -13.38
N VAL A 198 3.44 17.49 -12.37
CA VAL A 198 3.17 18.84 -11.87
C VAL A 198 3.33 19.85 -13.00
N TRP A 199 4.41 19.81 -13.77
CA TRP A 199 4.61 20.69 -14.92
C TRP A 199 3.47 20.62 -15.96
N LYS A 200 2.87 19.45 -16.17
CA LYS A 200 1.74 19.26 -17.10
C LYS A 200 0.46 19.96 -16.62
N HIS A 201 0.21 20.01 -15.31
CA HIS A 201 -1.01 20.60 -14.73
C HIS A 201 -0.99 22.13 -14.71
N TYR A 202 0.17 22.75 -14.92
CA TYR A 202 0.40 24.19 -14.75
C TYR A 202 0.86 24.91 -16.03
N ARG A 203 0.67 24.28 -17.18
CA ARG A 203 0.75 24.90 -18.50
C ARG A 203 -0.65 24.97 -19.09
#